data_AF-A0A3P7XD41-F1
#
_entry.id   AF-A0A3P7XD41-F1
#
_cell.length_a   1.000
_cell.length_b   1.000
_cell.length_c   1.000
_cell.angle_alpha   90.00
_cell.angle_beta   90.00
_cell.angle_gamma   90.00
#
_symmetry.space_group_name_H-M   'P 1'
#
loop_
_entity.id
_entity.type
_entity.pdbx_description
1 polymer ?
#
loop_
_entity_poly.entity_id
_entity_poly.type
_entity_poly.pdbx_seq_one_letter_code
_entity_poly.pdbx_strand_id
1 'polypeptide(L)'
;MFQGTPSYPSKEDLFRLLEQRGALIDCQSTKDTFIYASSCQIDGFPDIIRLIADSIEDARLIIDFENKDMNSKPECEPLLTDWIHAAAYNSNTLGFTKYCPEENVMNITQEHIYTFMKQYYKPDRIVVAGIGVDHDALVSLSRELFNDSKTAWAEDPSLLLEKIPPIDDSLAQYTGGEKLVAKDLSCMALGPTPYPNLAHFVLGFESCGYLDDDFVAFCVLQSLMGGGGSFSAGGPGKGMYTRLYVDVLNK
;
A
#
# COMPACT_ATOMS: atom_id res chain seq x y z
N MET A 1 -8.17 -1.31 8.91
CA MET A 1 -7.78 -0.06 9.61
C MET A 1 -8.97 0.71 10.18
N PHE A 2 -10.16 0.75 9.57
CA PHE A 2 -11.31 1.50 10.12
C PHE A 2 -12.43 0.57 10.64
N GLN A 3 -12.22 -0.04 11.81
CA GLN A 3 -13.23 -0.90 12.48
C GLN A 3 -13.76 -0.24 13.77
N GLY A 4 -12.96 0.66 14.37
CA GLY A 4 -13.26 1.52 15.50
C GLY A 4 -12.06 2.45 15.74
N THR A 5 -12.24 3.45 16.59
CA THR A 5 -11.17 4.32 17.10
C THR A 5 -11.49 4.65 18.56
N PRO A 6 -10.53 5.14 19.38
CA PRO A 6 -10.82 5.59 20.73
C PRO A 6 -11.95 6.64 20.80
N SER A 7 -12.06 7.49 19.79
CA SER A 7 -13.11 8.51 19.66
C SER A 7 -14.43 7.97 19.07
N TYR A 8 -14.36 6.88 18.30
CA TYR A 8 -15.51 6.23 17.65
C TYR A 8 -15.44 4.71 17.86
N PRO A 9 -15.88 4.21 19.02
CA PRO A 9 -15.62 2.83 19.45
C PRO A 9 -16.37 1.77 18.63
N SER A 10 -17.37 2.16 17.85
CA SER A 10 -18.09 1.24 16.97
C SER A 10 -17.90 1.59 15.49
N LYS A 11 -17.78 0.53 14.68
CA LYS A 11 -17.79 0.62 13.22
C LYS A 11 -19.00 1.38 12.68
N GLU A 12 -20.15 1.19 13.30
CA GLU A 12 -21.39 1.87 12.92
C GLU A 12 -21.31 3.38 13.14
N ASP A 13 -20.72 3.83 14.25
CA ASP A 13 -20.58 5.26 14.54
C ASP A 13 -19.61 5.92 13.57
N LEU A 14 -18.53 5.22 13.20
CA LEU A 14 -17.60 5.66 12.17
C LEU A 14 -18.30 5.79 10.81
N PHE A 15 -19.08 4.79 10.38
CA PHE A 15 -19.83 4.87 9.13
C PHE A 15 -20.90 5.95 9.14
N ARG A 16 -21.62 6.13 10.26
CA ARG A 16 -22.60 7.23 10.41
C ARG A 16 -21.93 8.59 10.26
N LEU A 17 -20.75 8.79 10.86
CA LEU A 17 -19.99 10.03 10.69
C LEU A 17 -19.60 10.26 9.22
N LEU A 18 -19.08 9.22 8.56
CA LEU A 18 -18.72 9.30 7.15
C LEU A 18 -19.93 9.65 6.29
N GLU A 19 -21.08 8.99 6.49
CA GLU A 19 -22.32 9.28 5.77
C GLU A 19 -22.82 10.70 6.03
N GLN A 20 -22.83 11.15 7.29
CA GLN A 20 -23.26 12.51 7.66
C GLN A 20 -22.40 13.60 7.04
N ARG A 21 -21.10 13.36 6.91
CA ARG A 21 -20.14 14.30 6.29
C ARG A 21 -19.98 14.11 4.79
N GLY A 22 -20.71 13.18 4.19
CA GLY A 22 -20.56 12.79 2.78
C GLY A 22 -19.12 12.39 2.45
N ALA A 23 -18.45 11.74 3.40
CA ALA A 23 -17.04 11.45 3.37
C ALA A 23 -16.75 10.03 2.87
N LEU A 24 -15.73 9.91 2.04
CA LEU A 24 -15.11 8.66 1.63
C LEU A 24 -13.69 8.64 2.20
N ILE A 25 -13.30 7.53 2.79
CA ILE A 25 -11.95 7.34 3.34
C ILE A 25 -11.29 6.14 2.67
N ASP A 26 -10.02 6.29 2.34
CA ASP A 26 -9.20 5.26 1.73
C ASP A 26 -7.82 5.22 2.40
N CYS A 27 -7.23 4.03 2.43
CA CYS A 27 -5.90 3.81 2.95
C CYS A 27 -5.13 2.95 1.97
N GLN A 28 -4.02 3.49 1.47
CA GLN A 28 -3.15 2.82 0.53
C GLN A 28 -1.77 2.64 1.16
N SER A 29 -1.24 1.42 1.08
CA SER A 29 0.14 1.14 1.46
C SER A 29 0.96 0.80 0.22
N THR A 30 2.18 1.30 0.17
CA THR A 30 3.24 0.88 -0.75
C THR A 30 4.40 0.29 0.05
N LYS A 31 5.52 -0.06 -0.57
CA LYS A 31 6.72 -0.49 0.18
C LYS A 31 7.35 0.67 0.98
N ASP A 32 7.15 1.91 0.53
CA ASP A 32 7.85 3.09 1.07
C ASP A 32 6.94 4.09 1.78
N THR A 33 5.63 4.01 1.59
CA THR A 33 4.69 5.05 2.08
C THR A 33 3.32 4.48 2.41
N PHE A 34 2.73 4.98 3.50
CA PHE A 34 1.32 4.84 3.84
C PHE A 34 0.59 6.14 3.53
N ILE A 35 -0.51 6.06 2.79
CA ILE A 35 -1.34 7.19 2.42
C ILE A 35 -2.73 6.97 3.01
N TYR A 36 -3.12 7.88 3.90
CA TYR A 36 -4.47 7.98 4.43
C TYR A 36 -5.14 9.17 3.76
N ALA A 37 -6.15 8.91 2.93
CA ALA A 37 -6.81 9.93 2.15
C ALA A 37 -8.31 9.93 2.43
N SER A 38 -8.91 11.11 2.46
CA SER A 38 -10.37 11.22 2.52
C SER A 38 -10.85 12.39 1.67
N SER A 39 -12.00 12.19 1.03
CA SER A 39 -12.77 13.23 0.37
C SER A 39 -14.05 13.44 1.16
N CYS A 40 -14.35 14.68 1.54
CA CYS A 40 -15.53 15.03 2.35
C CYS A 40 -16.06 16.42 1.99
N GLN A 41 -17.22 16.78 2.54
CA GLN A 41 -17.69 18.16 2.48
C GLN A 41 -16.74 19.08 3.27
N ILE A 42 -16.57 20.33 2.81
CA ILE A 42 -15.59 21.27 3.36
C ILE A 42 -15.81 21.52 4.86
N ASP A 43 -17.06 21.60 5.31
CA ASP A 43 -17.41 21.77 6.72
C ASP A 43 -17.15 20.52 7.58
N GLY A 44 -17.04 19.34 6.97
CA GLY A 44 -16.76 18.08 7.63
C GLY A 44 -15.27 17.78 7.84
N PHE A 45 -14.35 18.52 7.20
CA PHE A 45 -12.92 18.23 7.26
C PHE A 45 -12.34 18.12 8.69
N PRO A 46 -12.78 18.92 9.69
CA PRO A 46 -12.23 18.83 11.05
C PRO A 46 -12.54 17.50 11.74
N ASP A 47 -13.70 16.89 11.44
CA ASP A 47 -14.07 15.59 12.00
C ASP A 47 -13.30 14.47 11.30
N ILE A 48 -13.09 14.60 10.00
CA ILE A 48 -12.39 13.61 9.19
C ILE A 48 -10.88 13.56 9.50
N ILE A 49 -10.23 14.70 9.70
CA ILE A 49 -8.81 14.70 10.08
C ILE A 49 -8.59 14.09 11.47
N ARG A 50 -9.52 14.31 12.40
CA ARG A 50 -9.53 13.62 13.71
C ARG A 50 -9.67 12.12 13.56
N LEU A 51 -10.61 11.69 12.72
CA LEU A 51 -10.79 10.28 12.44
C LEU A 51 -9.50 9.64 11.90
N ILE A 52 -8.81 10.28 10.95
CA ILE A 52 -7.54 9.78 10.41
C ILE A 52 -6.47 9.69 11.51
N ALA A 53 -6.37 10.71 12.37
CA ALA A 53 -5.40 10.73 13.46
C ALA A 53 -5.64 9.61 14.49
N ASP A 54 -6.90 9.26 14.75
CA ASP A 54 -7.27 8.25 15.76
C ASP A 54 -7.23 6.80 15.23
N SER A 55 -7.02 6.61 13.93
CA SER A 55 -7.19 5.32 13.27
C SER A 55 -5.98 4.40 13.42
N ILE A 56 -5.96 3.61 14.50
CA ILE A 56 -5.01 2.51 14.71
C ILE A 56 -5.75 1.33 15.36
N GLU A 57 -5.94 0.21 14.65
CA GLU A 57 -6.58 -0.98 15.20
C GLU A 57 -6.10 -2.32 14.62
N ASP A 58 -6.35 -3.38 15.40
CA ASP A 58 -5.99 -4.78 15.15
C ASP A 58 -6.57 -5.33 13.84
N ALA A 59 -5.70 -5.82 12.96
CA ALA A 59 -6.03 -6.33 11.63
C ALA A 59 -5.68 -7.81 11.42
N ARG A 60 -5.30 -8.56 12.47
CA ARG A 60 -4.74 -9.93 12.35
C ARG A 60 -5.62 -10.89 11.53
N LEU A 61 -6.92 -10.96 11.83
CA LEU A 61 -7.86 -11.85 11.13
C LEU A 61 -8.10 -11.43 9.67
N ILE A 62 -7.98 -10.13 9.38
CA ILE A 62 -8.17 -9.58 8.03
C ILE A 62 -6.96 -9.94 7.17
N ILE A 63 -5.75 -9.82 7.72
CA ILE A 63 -4.50 -10.14 7.02
C ILE A 63 -4.47 -11.61 6.58
N ASP A 64 -4.83 -12.54 7.46
CA ASP A 64 -4.88 -13.97 7.10
C ASP A 64 -5.89 -14.25 5.98
N PHE A 65 -7.07 -13.64 6.04
CA PHE A 65 -8.10 -13.78 5.01
C PHE A 65 -7.65 -13.18 3.67
N GLU A 66 -7.10 -11.96 3.67
CA GLU A 66 -6.61 -11.28 2.46
C GLU A 66 -5.46 -12.03 1.79
N ASN A 67 -4.52 -12.55 2.58
CA ASN A 67 -3.43 -13.38 2.06
C ASN A 67 -3.95 -14.65 1.38
N LYS A 68 -4.93 -15.33 1.99
CA LYS A 68 -5.55 -16.53 1.40
C LYS A 68 -6.33 -16.21 0.13
N ASP A 69 -7.13 -15.14 0.15
CA ASP A 69 -7.89 -14.67 -1.01
C ASP A 69 -6.95 -14.33 -2.19
N MET A 70 -5.88 -13.59 -1.93
CA MET A 70 -4.88 -13.25 -2.93
C MET A 70 -4.18 -14.48 -3.53
N ASN A 71 -3.79 -15.45 -2.68
CA ASN A 71 -3.18 -16.69 -3.16
C ASN A 71 -4.17 -17.58 -3.94
N SER A 72 -5.48 -17.45 -3.69
CA SER A 72 -6.52 -18.22 -4.38
C SER A 72 -6.85 -17.69 -5.78
N LYS A 73 -6.50 -16.43 -6.09
CA LYS A 73 -6.78 -15.82 -7.39
C LYS A 73 -5.83 -16.37 -8.48
N PRO A 74 -6.32 -16.52 -9.72
CA PRO A 74 -5.47 -16.86 -10.86
C PRO A 74 -4.62 -15.66 -11.29
N GLU A 75 -5.20 -14.46 -11.22
CA GLU A 75 -4.50 -13.20 -11.50
C GLU A 75 -3.51 -12.91 -10.37
N CYS A 76 -2.22 -13.06 -10.67
CA CYS A 76 -1.14 -12.91 -9.70
C CYS A 76 -0.34 -11.61 -9.89
N GLU A 77 -0.85 -10.61 -10.61
CA GLU A 77 -0.10 -9.36 -10.90
C GLU A 77 0.47 -8.67 -9.63
N PRO A 78 -0.28 -8.55 -8.51
CA PRO A 78 0.27 -7.98 -7.28
C PRO A 78 1.42 -8.82 -6.70
N LEU A 79 1.28 -10.15 -6.76
CA LEU A 79 2.29 -11.10 -6.29
C LEU A 79 3.54 -11.09 -7.19
N LEU A 80 3.37 -11.02 -8.50
CA LEU A 80 4.47 -10.92 -9.47
C LEU A 80 5.30 -9.65 -9.20
N THR A 81 4.63 -8.55 -8.89
CA THR A 81 5.29 -7.28 -8.52
C THR A 81 6.07 -7.42 -7.22
N ASP A 82 5.56 -8.12 -6.21
CA ASP A 82 6.32 -8.37 -4.98
C ASP A 82 7.49 -9.34 -5.21
N TRP A 83 7.29 -10.38 -5.99
CA TRP A 83 8.29 -11.41 -6.28
C TRP A 83 9.45 -10.90 -7.13
N ILE A 84 9.22 -9.99 -8.08
CA ILE A 84 10.32 -9.39 -8.84
C ILE A 84 11.20 -8.53 -7.94
N HIS A 85 10.63 -7.80 -6.97
CA HIS A 85 11.44 -7.07 -5.98
C HIS A 85 12.20 -8.03 -5.05
N ALA A 86 11.55 -9.09 -4.57
CA ALA A 86 12.21 -10.10 -3.74
C ALA A 86 13.40 -10.75 -4.47
N ALA A 87 13.26 -11.05 -5.76
CA ALA A 87 14.34 -11.57 -6.58
C ALA A 87 15.44 -10.53 -6.81
N ALA A 88 15.08 -9.28 -7.15
CA ALA A 88 16.01 -8.23 -7.54
C ALA A 88 16.86 -7.67 -6.38
N TYR A 89 16.33 -7.63 -5.16
CA TYR A 89 16.95 -7.00 -4.00
C TYR A 89 17.31 -8.00 -2.88
N ASN A 90 17.19 -9.30 -3.12
CA ASN A 90 17.72 -10.39 -2.27
C ASN A 90 17.59 -10.17 -0.74
N SER A 91 16.36 -10.06 -0.23
CA SER A 91 16.06 -9.86 1.19
C SER A 91 16.72 -8.62 1.83
N ASN A 92 17.00 -7.59 1.05
CA ASN A 92 17.39 -6.25 1.50
C ASN A 92 16.26 -5.27 1.19
N THR A 93 15.82 -4.49 2.18
CA THR A 93 14.85 -3.36 2.04
C THR A 93 13.67 -3.68 1.11
N LEU A 94 13.70 -3.24 -0.16
CA LEU A 94 12.67 -3.48 -1.17
C LEU A 94 12.41 -4.97 -1.45
N GLY A 95 13.41 -5.82 -1.19
CA GLY A 95 13.33 -7.27 -1.30
C GLY A 95 12.47 -7.92 -0.22
N PHE A 96 12.15 -7.22 0.88
CA PHE A 96 11.18 -7.70 1.85
C PHE A 96 9.78 -7.69 1.27
N THR A 97 9.02 -8.75 1.53
CA THR A 97 7.66 -8.86 1.01
C THR A 97 6.76 -7.79 1.63
N LYS A 98 5.89 -7.21 0.80
CA LYS A 98 4.84 -6.29 1.27
C LYS A 98 3.79 -7.02 2.12
N TYR A 99 3.62 -8.32 1.90
CA TYR A 99 2.57 -9.12 2.53
C TYR A 99 3.12 -9.83 3.76
N CYS A 100 2.31 -9.92 4.82
CA CYS A 100 2.73 -10.64 6.02
C CYS A 100 2.87 -12.15 5.70
N PRO A 101 4.05 -12.77 5.86
CA PRO A 101 4.20 -14.21 5.70
C PRO A 101 3.32 -14.98 6.68
N GLU A 102 2.75 -16.12 6.26
CA GLU A 102 1.85 -16.94 7.10
C GLU A 102 2.47 -17.32 8.45
N GLU A 103 3.77 -17.61 8.46
CA GLU A 103 4.54 -17.92 9.67
C GLU A 103 4.60 -16.75 10.67
N ASN A 104 4.47 -15.51 10.19
CA ASN A 104 4.57 -14.30 11.02
C ASN A 104 3.21 -13.76 11.46
N VAL A 105 2.10 -14.15 10.83
CA VAL A 105 0.75 -13.66 11.17
C VAL A 105 0.44 -13.87 12.66
N MET A 106 0.84 -15.01 13.23
CA MET A 106 0.62 -15.33 14.65
C MET A 106 1.67 -14.71 15.59
N ASN A 107 2.83 -14.32 15.06
CA ASN A 107 3.95 -13.80 15.86
C ASN A 107 3.88 -12.28 16.07
N ILE A 108 3.24 -11.54 15.16
CA ILE A 108 3.11 -10.08 15.26
C ILE A 108 2.11 -9.74 16.36
N THR A 109 2.58 -9.17 17.47
CA THR A 109 1.76 -8.73 18.62
C THR A 109 1.43 -7.24 18.58
N GLN A 110 0.56 -6.79 19.49
CA GLN A 110 0.21 -5.38 19.63
C GLN A 110 1.44 -4.51 19.93
N GLU A 111 2.37 -5.01 20.73
CA GLU A 111 3.61 -4.31 21.07
C GLU A 111 4.51 -4.11 19.86
N HIS A 112 4.53 -5.05 18.90
CA HIS A 112 5.24 -4.88 17.64
C HIS A 112 4.66 -3.73 16.82
N ILE A 113 3.33 -3.63 16.73
CA ILE A 113 2.64 -2.58 15.97
C ILE A 113 2.93 -1.21 16.60
N TYR A 114 2.73 -1.05 17.91
CA TYR A 114 3.02 0.22 18.58
C TYR A 114 4.50 0.60 18.54
N THR A 115 5.41 -0.38 18.63
CA THR A 115 6.84 -0.13 18.46
C THR A 115 7.16 0.37 17.05
N PHE A 116 6.57 -0.26 16.02
CA PHE A 116 6.70 0.20 14.63
C PHE A 116 6.16 1.63 14.48
N MET A 117 4.96 1.92 14.98
CA MET A 117 4.37 3.25 14.89
C MET A 117 5.23 4.30 15.60
N LYS A 118 5.70 4.03 16.83
CA LYS A 118 6.63 4.92 17.54
C LYS A 118 7.92 5.21 16.75
N GLN A 119 8.44 4.22 16.02
CA GLN A 119 9.69 4.40 15.26
C GLN A 119 9.47 5.17 13.95
N TYR A 120 8.39 4.89 13.22
CA TYR A 120 8.21 5.36 11.85
C TYR A 120 7.16 6.47 11.69
N TYR A 121 6.13 6.55 12.56
CA TYR A 121 5.07 7.56 12.50
C TYR A 121 5.47 8.81 13.31
N LYS A 122 6.58 9.43 12.89
CA LYS A 122 7.11 10.63 13.53
C LYS A 122 6.70 11.90 12.79
N PRO A 123 6.59 13.06 13.47
CA PRO A 123 6.20 14.31 12.82
C PRO A 123 7.09 14.73 11.63
N ASP A 124 8.38 14.38 11.63
CA ASP A 124 9.32 14.64 10.54
C ASP A 124 9.15 13.71 9.32
N ARG A 125 8.33 12.66 9.45
CA ARG A 125 8.00 11.67 8.42
C ARG A 125 6.52 11.70 8.02
N ILE A 126 5.74 12.64 8.57
CA ILE A 126 4.31 12.79 8.28
C ILE A 126 4.10 14.08 7.51
N VAL A 127 3.37 14.01 6.40
CA VAL A 127 2.91 15.16 5.64
C VAL A 127 1.39 15.18 5.64
N VAL A 128 0.81 16.28 6.13
CA VAL A 128 -0.63 16.52 6.06
C VAL A 128 -0.90 17.46 4.88
N ALA A 129 -1.69 16.99 3.92
CA ALA A 129 -2.08 17.76 2.74
C ALA A 129 -3.60 17.94 2.71
N GLY A 130 -4.06 19.14 2.38
CA GLY A 130 -5.48 19.47 2.23
C GLY A 130 -5.73 20.25 0.95
N ILE A 131 -6.82 19.92 0.25
CA ILE A 131 -7.26 20.58 -0.98
C ILE A 131 -8.64 21.18 -0.72
N GLY A 132 -8.81 22.49 -0.97
CA GLY A 132 -10.09 23.17 -0.78
C GLY A 132 -10.46 23.43 0.69
N VAL A 133 -9.49 23.37 1.60
CA VAL A 133 -9.65 23.67 3.04
C VAL A 133 -8.89 24.94 3.42
N ASP A 134 -9.33 25.60 4.49
CA ASP A 134 -8.62 26.74 5.05
C ASP A 134 -7.26 26.29 5.64
N HIS A 135 -6.19 26.99 5.24
CA HIS A 135 -4.83 26.60 5.60
C HIS A 135 -4.57 26.75 7.11
N ASP A 136 -5.02 27.84 7.71
CA ASP A 136 -4.77 28.11 9.13
C ASP A 136 -5.52 27.12 10.02
N ALA A 137 -6.77 26.80 9.65
CA ALA A 137 -7.56 25.76 10.31
C ALA A 137 -6.89 24.38 10.19
N LEU A 138 -6.38 24.02 9.00
CA LEU A 138 -5.68 22.76 8.78
C LEU A 138 -4.40 22.67 9.62
N VAL A 139 -3.59 23.73 9.65
CA VAL A 139 -2.36 23.79 10.44
C VAL A 139 -2.67 23.71 11.94
N SER A 140 -3.69 24.42 12.40
CA SER A 140 -4.11 24.39 13.81
C SER A 140 -4.51 22.98 14.24
N LEU A 141 -5.38 22.31 13.48
CA LEU A 141 -5.81 20.94 13.76
C LEU A 141 -4.64 19.94 13.65
N SER A 142 -3.78 20.09 12.66
CA SER A 142 -2.63 19.20 12.48
C SER A 142 -1.67 19.26 13.67
N ARG A 143 -1.41 20.46 14.21
CA ARG A 143 -0.59 20.63 15.42
C ARG A 143 -1.22 20.03 16.67
N GLU A 144 -2.55 20.05 16.75
CA GLU A 144 -3.28 19.48 17.88
C GLU A 144 -3.25 17.94 17.85
N LEU A 145 -3.53 17.36 16.68
CA LEU A 145 -3.80 15.93 16.50
C LEU A 145 -2.53 15.10 16.30
N PHE A 146 -1.55 15.60 15.55
CA PHE A 146 -0.30 14.88 15.27
C PHE A 146 0.81 15.27 16.26
N ASN A 147 0.43 15.52 17.52
CA ASN A 147 1.37 15.80 18.58
C ASN A 147 1.96 14.50 19.13
N ASP A 148 3.25 14.28 18.88
CA ASP A 148 4.01 13.10 19.31
C ASP A 148 3.90 12.83 20.82
N SER A 149 3.78 13.89 21.65
CA SER A 149 3.68 13.75 23.10
C SER A 149 2.36 13.19 23.61
N LYS A 150 1.32 13.13 22.75
CA LYS A 150 -0.03 12.65 23.08
C LYS A 150 -0.35 11.29 22.45
N THR A 151 0.67 10.62 21.92
CA THR A 151 0.51 9.30 21.32
C THR A 151 0.30 8.24 22.39
N ALA A 152 -0.45 7.18 22.08
CA ALA A 152 -0.74 6.10 23.03
C ALA A 152 0.55 5.48 23.63
N TRP A 153 1.59 5.33 22.82
CA TRP A 153 2.90 4.81 23.25
C TRP A 153 3.78 5.80 24.02
N ALA A 154 3.46 7.10 23.98
CA ALA A 154 4.09 8.10 24.83
C ALA A 154 3.44 8.12 26.23
N GLU A 155 2.13 7.92 26.29
CA GLU A 155 1.36 7.85 27.54
C GLU A 155 1.56 6.53 28.29
N ASP A 156 1.59 5.40 27.56
CA ASP A 156 1.82 4.07 28.13
C ASP A 156 3.00 3.35 27.44
N PRO A 157 4.21 3.44 28.04
CA PRO A 157 5.38 2.74 27.54
C PRO A 157 5.29 1.20 27.61
N SER A 158 4.32 0.63 28.34
CA SER A 158 4.13 -0.83 28.40
C SER A 158 3.60 -1.42 27.10
N LEU A 159 3.06 -0.58 26.21
CA LEU A 159 2.64 -0.93 24.86
C LEU A 159 3.82 -1.19 23.90
N LEU A 160 5.06 -1.05 24.36
CA LEU A 160 6.26 -1.17 23.53
C LEU A 160 7.01 -2.46 23.84
N LEU A 161 7.76 -2.95 22.85
CA LEU A 161 8.69 -4.04 23.07
C LEU A 161 9.76 -3.64 24.11
N GLU A 162 10.09 -4.55 25.02
CA GLU A 162 11.17 -4.34 26.00
C GLU A 162 12.50 -4.00 25.32
N LYS A 163 12.77 -4.68 24.19
CA LYS A 163 13.95 -4.44 23.35
C LYS A 163 13.52 -3.93 21.99
N ILE A 164 13.52 -2.61 21.83
CA ILE A 164 13.23 -1.94 20.57
C ILE A 164 14.37 -2.21 19.58
N PRO A 165 14.11 -2.78 18.39
CA PRO A 165 15.14 -2.98 17.37
C PRO A 165 15.66 -1.64 16.84
N PRO A 166 16.90 -1.57 16.33
CA PRO A 166 17.39 -0.36 15.66
C PRO A 166 16.55 -0.05 14.42
N ILE A 167 16.51 1.22 14.02
CA ILE A 167 15.92 1.63 12.74
C ILE A 167 16.82 1.08 11.63
N ASP A 168 16.19 0.53 10.59
CA ASP A 168 16.91 0.06 9.41
C ASP A 168 17.20 1.23 8.47
N ASP A 169 18.47 1.61 8.37
CA ASP A 169 18.98 2.64 7.46
C ASP A 169 19.73 2.03 6.26
N SER A 170 19.51 0.74 5.98
CA SER A 170 20.13 0.05 4.86
C SER A 170 19.69 0.66 3.52
N LEU A 171 20.61 0.69 2.55
CA LEU A 171 20.30 1.09 1.19
C LEU A 171 19.82 -0.10 0.38
N ALA A 172 18.80 0.12 -0.44
CA ALA A 172 18.39 -0.83 -1.46
C ALA A 172 19.52 -1.05 -2.46
N GLN A 173 19.89 -2.31 -2.68
CA GLN A 173 20.96 -2.70 -3.61
C GLN A 173 20.41 -3.72 -4.59
N TYR A 174 20.41 -3.37 -5.88
CA TYR A 174 20.03 -4.31 -6.93
C TYR A 174 21.12 -5.37 -7.10
N THR A 175 20.74 -6.63 -6.97
CA THR A 175 21.61 -7.79 -7.20
C THR A 175 21.20 -8.57 -8.45
N GLY A 176 20.02 -8.28 -9.00
CA GLY A 176 19.33 -9.18 -9.92
C GLY A 176 18.95 -10.49 -9.21
N GLY A 177 18.37 -11.42 -9.99
CA GLY A 177 17.98 -12.73 -9.48
C GLY A 177 16.79 -13.30 -10.25
N GLU A 178 16.37 -14.50 -9.86
CA GLU A 178 15.17 -15.15 -10.40
C GLU A 178 14.32 -15.74 -9.26
N LYS A 179 13.00 -15.77 -9.47
CA LYS A 179 12.06 -16.42 -8.57
C LYS A 179 11.04 -17.19 -9.40
N LEU A 180 11.03 -18.51 -9.23
CA LEU A 180 10.14 -19.42 -9.93
C LEU A 180 9.12 -19.98 -8.95
N VAL A 181 7.83 -19.80 -9.26
CA VAL A 181 6.72 -20.32 -8.45
C VAL A 181 5.89 -21.25 -9.31
N ALA A 182 5.91 -22.53 -8.99
CA ALA A 182 5.05 -23.52 -9.63
C ALA A 182 3.65 -23.46 -8.99
N LYS A 183 2.61 -23.23 -9.80
CA LYS A 183 1.22 -23.20 -9.37
C LYS A 183 0.36 -23.95 -10.38
N ASP A 184 -0.46 -24.88 -9.90
CA ASP A 184 -1.42 -25.59 -10.75
C ASP A 184 -2.69 -24.74 -10.88
N LEU A 185 -2.93 -24.22 -12.09
CA LEU A 185 -4.10 -23.40 -12.41
C LEU A 185 -5.25 -24.23 -13.00
N SER A 186 -5.09 -25.55 -13.17
CA SER A 186 -6.07 -26.41 -13.85
C SER A 186 -7.45 -26.46 -13.17
N CYS A 187 -7.48 -26.25 -11.85
CA CYS A 187 -8.70 -26.24 -11.05
C CYS A 187 -9.31 -24.83 -10.87
N MET A 188 -8.68 -23.77 -11.40
CA MET A 188 -9.19 -22.41 -11.27
C MET A 188 -10.19 -22.08 -12.38
N ALA A 189 -11.39 -21.66 -11.99
CA ALA A 189 -12.41 -21.16 -12.89
C ALA A 189 -12.99 -19.86 -12.33
N LEU A 190 -12.91 -18.77 -13.10
CA LEU A 190 -13.53 -17.47 -12.77
C LEU A 190 -15.00 -17.40 -13.24
N GLY A 191 -15.64 -18.56 -13.47
CA GLY A 191 -16.98 -18.66 -14.05
C GLY A 191 -17.22 -20.03 -14.69
N PRO A 192 -18.16 -20.15 -15.65
CA PRO A 192 -18.43 -21.42 -16.34
C PRO A 192 -17.28 -21.86 -17.26
N THR A 193 -16.35 -20.97 -17.57
CA THR A 193 -15.18 -21.23 -18.41
C THR A 193 -13.94 -21.47 -17.55
N PRO A 194 -13.18 -22.56 -17.79
CA PRO A 194 -11.89 -22.79 -17.13
C PRO A 194 -10.93 -21.63 -17.37
N TYR A 195 -10.13 -21.26 -16.36
CA TYR A 195 -9.05 -20.30 -16.57
C TYR A 195 -7.96 -20.95 -17.44
N PRO A 196 -7.44 -20.25 -18.47
CA PRO A 196 -6.42 -20.84 -19.33
C PRO A 196 -5.13 -21.08 -18.51
N ASN A 197 -4.52 -22.24 -18.71
CA ASN A 197 -3.26 -22.58 -18.04
C ASN A 197 -2.10 -21.84 -18.72
N LEU A 198 -1.90 -20.58 -18.34
CA LEU A 198 -0.86 -19.70 -18.85
C LEU A 198 0.28 -19.56 -17.84
N ALA A 199 1.50 -19.37 -18.36
CA ALA A 199 2.63 -18.93 -17.55
C ALA A 199 2.59 -17.40 -17.46
N HIS A 200 2.76 -16.87 -16.25
CA HIS A 200 2.90 -15.44 -16.01
C HIS A 200 4.33 -15.16 -15.55
N PHE A 201 4.99 -14.20 -16.19
CA PHE A 201 6.36 -13.81 -15.85
C PHE A 201 6.54 -12.30 -15.97
N VAL A 202 7.50 -11.77 -15.22
CA VAL A 202 7.93 -10.37 -15.27
C VAL A 202 9.44 -10.35 -15.38
N LEU A 203 9.95 -9.49 -16.27
CA LEU A 203 11.37 -9.21 -16.40
C LEU A 203 11.59 -7.74 -16.05
N GLY A 204 12.49 -7.46 -15.10
CA GLY A 204 12.79 -6.12 -14.63
C GLY A 204 14.29 -5.86 -14.59
N PHE A 205 14.67 -4.63 -14.90
CA PHE A 205 16.01 -4.09 -14.75
C PHE A 205 16.00 -2.99 -13.69
N GLU A 206 17.15 -2.70 -13.09
CA GLU A 206 17.30 -1.56 -12.21
C GLU A 206 17.03 -0.25 -12.97
N SER A 207 16.21 0.63 -12.37
CA SER A 207 15.95 1.98 -12.89
C SER A 207 16.71 3.03 -12.09
N CYS A 208 16.62 4.29 -12.52
CA CYS A 208 17.09 5.42 -11.73
C CYS A 208 16.10 5.79 -10.60
N GLY A 209 16.55 6.61 -9.66
CA GLY A 209 15.71 7.19 -8.61
C GLY A 209 14.85 8.36 -9.12
N TYR A 210 13.85 8.78 -8.34
CA TYR A 210 12.93 9.87 -8.72
C TYR A 210 13.56 11.27 -8.71
N LEU A 211 14.72 11.43 -8.04
CA LEU A 211 15.51 12.66 -8.05
C LEU A 211 16.62 12.65 -9.11
N ASP A 212 16.75 11.56 -9.87
CA ASP A 212 17.76 11.43 -10.91
C ASP A 212 17.35 12.23 -12.16
N ASP A 213 18.33 12.82 -12.85
CA ASP A 213 18.12 13.57 -14.09
C ASP A 213 17.50 12.68 -15.18
N ASP A 214 17.78 11.37 -15.16
CA ASP A 214 17.24 10.40 -16.11
C ASP A 214 15.81 9.95 -15.79
N PHE A 215 15.21 10.35 -14.67
CA PHE A 215 13.86 9.90 -14.26
C PHE A 215 12.81 10.17 -15.34
N VAL A 216 12.83 11.36 -15.92
CA VAL A 216 11.90 11.73 -17.00
C VAL A 216 12.14 10.89 -18.25
N ALA A 217 13.40 10.55 -18.57
CA ALA A 217 13.72 9.69 -19.69
C ALA A 217 13.16 8.27 -19.49
N PHE A 218 13.25 7.71 -18.28
CA PHE A 218 12.62 6.43 -17.94
C PHE A 218 11.08 6.49 -18.04
N CYS A 219 10.43 7.58 -17.63
CA CYS A 219 8.98 7.75 -17.80
C CYS A 219 8.58 7.76 -19.29
N VAL A 220 9.37 8.41 -20.14
CA VAL A 220 9.15 8.42 -21.60
C VAL A 220 9.37 7.02 -22.18
N LEU A 221 10.41 6.30 -21.75
CA LEU A 221 10.66 4.92 -22.17
C LEU A 221 9.47 4.01 -21.81
N GLN A 222 8.97 4.10 -20.58
CA GLN A 222 7.78 3.34 -20.14
C GLN A 222 6.56 3.66 -21.01
N SER A 223 6.33 4.94 -21.32
CA SER A 223 5.22 5.38 -22.18
C SER A 223 5.36 4.89 -23.61
N LEU A 224 6.60 4.83 -24.14
CA LEU A 224 6.91 4.35 -25.50
C LEU A 224 6.72 2.83 -25.63
N MET A 225 7.20 2.08 -24.63
CA MET A 225 7.04 0.63 -24.56
C MET A 225 5.55 0.27 -24.47
N GLY A 226 4.83 0.92 -23.55
CA GLY A 226 3.39 0.77 -23.37
C GLY A 226 2.96 -0.68 -23.14
N GLY A 227 1.94 -1.12 -23.87
CA GLY A 227 1.32 -2.43 -23.70
C GLY A 227 -0.16 -2.33 -23.31
N GLY A 228 -0.73 -3.42 -22.81
CA GLY A 228 -2.13 -3.49 -22.38
C GLY A 228 -2.67 -4.91 -22.39
N GLY A 229 -3.96 -5.06 -22.10
CA GLY A 229 -4.67 -6.33 -22.27
C GLY A 229 -5.22 -6.48 -23.70
N SER A 230 -5.31 -7.72 -24.19
CA SER A 230 -5.89 -8.05 -25.50
C SER A 230 -7.36 -7.64 -25.64
N PHE A 231 -8.07 -7.50 -24.51
CA PHE A 231 -9.48 -7.08 -24.46
C PHE A 231 -9.66 -5.63 -23.99
N SER A 232 -8.80 -4.72 -24.43
CA SER A 232 -9.03 -3.29 -24.23
C SER A 232 -9.99 -2.76 -25.30
N ALA A 233 -11.29 -2.79 -25.03
CA ALA A 233 -12.27 -2.05 -25.83
C ALA A 233 -12.07 -0.55 -25.57
N GLY A 234 -11.42 0.15 -26.49
CA GLY A 234 -11.13 1.56 -26.34
C GLY A 234 -10.82 2.25 -27.65
N GLY A 235 -11.23 3.51 -27.76
CA GLY A 235 -10.90 4.36 -28.90
C GLY A 235 -9.44 4.83 -28.92
N PRO A 236 -9.08 5.64 -29.93
CA PRO A 236 -7.76 6.24 -30.05
C PRO A 236 -7.31 6.95 -28.76
N GLY A 237 -6.02 6.82 -28.41
CA GLY A 237 -5.42 7.48 -27.24
C GLY A 237 -5.06 6.56 -26.07
N LYS A 238 -5.48 5.29 -26.07
CA LYS A 238 -5.14 4.32 -25.01
C LYS A 238 -3.77 3.61 -25.18
N GLY A 239 -2.89 4.13 -26.03
CA GLY A 239 -1.60 3.49 -26.30
C GLY A 239 -1.63 2.32 -27.28
N MET A 240 -2.66 2.23 -28.14
CA MET A 240 -2.79 1.15 -29.16
C MET A 240 -1.64 1.12 -30.20
N TYR A 241 -0.86 2.21 -30.29
CA TYR A 241 0.29 2.33 -31.18
C TYR A 241 1.63 2.24 -30.43
N THR A 242 1.62 1.82 -29.16
CA THR A 242 2.85 1.58 -28.39
C THR A 242 3.53 0.31 -28.88
N ARG A 243 4.85 0.22 -28.67
CA ARG A 243 5.67 -0.85 -29.27
C ARG A 243 5.20 -2.24 -28.87
N LEU A 244 5.00 -2.48 -27.57
CA LEU A 244 4.55 -3.80 -27.09
C LEU A 244 3.14 -4.13 -27.57
N TYR A 245 2.25 -3.16 -27.66
CA TYR A 245 0.88 -3.41 -28.13
C TYR A 245 0.89 -3.89 -29.59
N VAL A 246 1.62 -3.18 -30.46
CA VAL A 246 1.67 -3.53 -31.89
C VAL A 246 2.43 -4.83 -32.14
N ASP A 247 3.56 -5.05 -31.46
CA ASP A 247 4.44 -6.16 -31.76
C ASP A 247 4.07 -7.47 -31.07
N VAL A 248 3.27 -7.43 -29.99
CA VAL A 248 2.89 -8.60 -29.18
C VAL A 248 1.39 -8.89 -29.25
N LEU A 249 0.51 -7.88 -29.08
CA LEU A 249 -0.94 -8.12 -28.94
C LEU A 249 -1.70 -8.16 -30.28
N ASN A 250 -1.17 -7.52 -31.32
CA ASN A 250 -1.78 -7.51 -32.66
C ASN A 250 -1.30 -8.66 -33.58
N LYS A 251 -0.59 -9.65 -33.04
CA LYS A 251 -0.13 -10.83 -33.78
C LYS A 251 -0.96 -12.05 -33.41
#